data_AF-A0A317PKM9-F1
#
_entry.id   AF-A0A317PKM9-F1
#
_cell.length_a   1.000
_cell.length_b   1.000
_cell.length_c   1.000
_cell.angle_alpha   90.00
_cell.angle_beta   90.00
_cell.angle_gamma   90.00
#
_symmetry.space_group_name_H-M   'P 1'
#
loop_
_entity.id
_entity.type
_entity.pdbx_description
1 polymer ?
#
loop_
_entity_poly.entity_id
_entity_poly.type
_entity_poly.pdbx_seq_one_letter_code
_entity_poly.pdbx_strand_id
1 'polypeptide(L)' 'MNRLISILAGVGLLAVTLAGLGLALVIGLLGAMTFGMVRLMRPKPVYARRVPPRDTEQAGHAQPYRVWNDGRGTIIDM' A
#
# COMPACT_ATOMS: atom_id res chain seq x y z
N MET A 1 49.15 17.01 -31.12
CA MET A 1 47.69 16.87 -31.35
C MET A 1 47.07 15.81 -30.44
N ASN A 2 47.62 14.59 -30.36
CA ASN A 2 47.01 13.47 -29.63
C ASN A 2 46.83 13.70 -28.11
N ARG A 3 47.74 14.43 -27.46
CA ARG A 3 47.64 14.73 -26.01
C ARG A 3 46.50 15.69 -25.67
N LEU A 4 46.15 16.60 -26.58
CA LEU A 4 45.06 17.56 -26.37
C LEU A 4 43.70 16.85 -26.47
N ILE A 5 43.59 15.94 -27.45
CA ILE A 5 42.40 15.12 -27.67
C ILE A 5 42.15 14.20 -26.47
N SER A 6 43.19 13.57 -25.91
CA SER A 6 43.03 12.70 -24.75
C SER A 6 42.64 13.45 -23.47
N ILE A 7 43.13 14.68 -23.28
CA ILE A 7 42.70 15.55 -22.16
C ILE A 7 41.23 15.95 -22.32
N LEU A 8 40.83 16.41 -23.51
CA LEU A 8 39.43 16.77 -23.80
C LEU A 8 38.49 15.57 -23.63
N ALA A 9 38.89 14.39 -24.10
CA ALA A 9 38.11 13.17 -23.93
C ALA A 9 37.98 12.78 -22.44
N GLY A 10 39.06 12.88 -21.67
CA GLY A 10 39.04 12.60 -20.22
C GLY A 10 38.13 13.56 -19.45
N VAL A 11 38.20 14.86 -19.73
CA VAL A 11 37.34 15.88 -19.11
C VAL A 11 35.88 15.70 -19.53
N GLY A 12 35.63 15.40 -20.81
CA GLY A 12 34.28 15.11 -21.31
C GLY A 12 33.65 13.89 -20.65
N LEU A 13 34.43 12.82 -20.45
CA LEU A 13 33.96 11.61 -19.77
C LEU A 13 33.61 11.88 -18.29
N LEU A 14 34.43 12.68 -17.60
CA LEU A 14 34.16 13.12 -16.23
C LEU A 14 32.89 13.97 -16.14
N ALA A 15 32.68 14.89 -17.09
CA ALA A 15 31.47 15.71 -17.13
C ALA A 15 30.21 14.86 -17.33
N VAL A 16 30.24 13.88 -18.24
CA VAL A 16 29.11 12.98 -18.52
C VAL A 16 28.79 12.09 -17.31
N THR A 17 29.81 11.56 -16.64
CA THR A 17 29.62 10.71 -15.45
C THR A 17 29.03 11.50 -14.28
N LEU A 18 29.50 12.73 -14.04
CA LEU A 18 28.93 13.62 -13.03
C LEU A 18 27.48 14.02 -13.36
N ALA A 19 27.19 14.35 -14.61
CA ALA A 19 25.84 14.66 -15.06
C ALA A 19 24.90 13.45 -14.89
N GLY A 20 25.37 12.25 -15.23
CA GLY A 20 24.62 11.00 -15.06
C GLY A 20 24.31 10.71 -13.59
N LEU A 21 25.28 10.90 -12.68
CA LEU A 21 25.08 10.77 -11.24
C LEU A 21 24.05 11.78 -10.71
N GLY A 22 24.13 13.03 -11.14
CA GLY A 22 23.15 14.06 -10.80
C GLY A 22 21.74 13.71 -11.27
N LEU A 23 21.61 13.24 -12.51
CA LEU A 23 20.33 12.80 -13.08
C LEU A 23 19.74 11.61 -12.30
N ALA A 24 20.57 10.62 -11.97
CA ALA A 24 20.16 9.45 -11.20
C ALA A 24 19.64 9.84 -9.80
N LEU A 25 20.31 10.79 -9.14
CA LEU A 25 19.86 11.33 -7.86
C LEU A 25 18.50 12.02 -7.96
N VAL A 26 18.31 12.86 -8.98
CA VAL A 26 17.03 13.57 -9.20
C VAL A 26 15.89 12.57 -9.45
N ILE A 27 16.10 11.59 -10.33
CA ILE A 27 15.12 10.55 -10.63
C ILE A 27 14.81 9.72 -9.37
N GLY A 28 15.83 9.33 -8.62
CA GLY A 28 15.68 8.58 -7.38
C GLY A 28 14.87 9.36 -6.32
N LEU A 29 15.14 10.66 -6.18
CA LEU A 29 14.42 11.52 -5.23
C LEU A 29 12.95 11.67 -5.61
N LEU A 30 12.66 11.92 -6.89
CA LEU A 30 11.29 12.03 -7.40
C LEU A 30 10.53 10.70 -7.24
N GLY A 31 11.19 9.57 -7.52
CA GLY A 31 10.63 8.24 -7.29
C GLY A 31 10.31 7.99 -5.82
N ALA A 32 11.23 8.34 -4.91
CA ALA A 32 11.02 8.19 -3.48
C ALA A 32 9.86 9.05 -2.96
N MET A 33 9.73 10.30 -3.43
CA MET A 33 8.63 11.18 -3.05
C MET A 33 7.27 10.66 -3.50
N THR A 34 7.17 10.19 -4.75
CA THR A 34 5.92 9.63 -5.30
C THR A 34 5.50 8.36 -4.58
N PHE A 35 6.42 7.42 -4.31
CA PHE A 35 6.13 6.23 -3.51
C PHE A 35 5.76 6.56 -2.06
N GLY A 36 6.41 7.57 -1.47
CA GLY A 36 6.07 8.08 -0.14
C GLY A 36 4.62 8.55 -0.07
N MET A 37 4.19 9.42 -0.99
CA MET A 37 2.83 9.93 -1.02
C MET A 37 1.78 8.84 -1.20
N VAL A 38 2.03 7.87 -2.09
CA VAL A 38 1.12 6.72 -2.29
C VAL A 38 0.96 5.91 -1.00
N ARG A 39 2.02 5.77 -0.20
CA ARG A 39 1.95 5.08 1.10
C ARG A 39 1.13 5.86 2.14
N LEU A 40 1.25 7.19 2.15
CA LEU A 40 0.46 8.05 3.06
C LEU A 40 -1.02 8.12 2.67
N MET A 41 -1.35 8.06 1.38
CA MET A 41 -2.73 8.13 0.89
C MET A 41 -3.46 6.79 0.87
N ARG A 42 -2.84 5.70 1.36
CA ARG A 42 -3.54 4.40 1.38
C ARG A 42 -4.79 4.50 2.27
N PRO A 43 -6.00 4.31 1.72
CA PRO A 43 -7.21 4.30 2.53
C PRO A 43 -7.10 3.17 3.56
N LYS A 44 -7.32 3.51 4.85
CA LYS A 44 -7.38 2.51 5.91
C LYS A 44 -8.56 1.59 5.60
N PRO A 45 -8.39 0.26 5.63
CA PRO A 45 -9.52 -0.65 5.41
C PRO A 45 -10.58 -0.39 6.49
N VAL A 46 -11.75 0.05 6.06
CA VAL A 46 -12.90 0.20 6.96
C VAL A 46 -13.52 -1.18 7.11
N TYR A 47 -13.25 -1.82 8.24
CA TYR A 47 -13.91 -3.06 8.59
C TYR A 47 -15.34 -2.75 9.04
N ALA A 48 -16.33 -3.35 8.39
CA ALA A 48 -17.72 -3.23 8.80
C ALA A 48 -17.87 -3.76 10.24
N ARG A 49 -18.11 -2.85 11.18
CA ARG A 49 -18.41 -3.21 12.57
C ARG A 49 -19.81 -3.80 12.58
N ARG A 50 -19.94 -5.10 12.87
CA ARG A 50 -21.24 -5.72 13.09
C ARG A 50 -21.89 -5.02 14.30
N VAL A 51 -22.99 -4.33 14.05
CA VAL A 51 -23.84 -3.77 15.10
C VAL A 51 -24.68 -4.94 15.63
N PRO A 52 -24.55 -5.33 16.90
CA PRO A 52 -25.44 -6.34 17.46
C PRO A 52 -26.89 -5.82 17.41
N PRO A 53 -27.88 -6.65 17.04
CA PRO A 53 -29.28 -6.26 17.04
C PRO A 53 -29.69 -5.78 18.43
N ARG A 54 -30.47 -4.69 18.48
CA ARG A 54 -30.85 -3.97 19.70
C ARG A 54 -31.92 -4.68 20.54
N ASP A 55 -32.22 -5.93 20.22
CA ASP A 55 -33.39 -6.65 20.75
C ASP A 55 -33.02 -7.64 21.87
N THR A 56 -31.76 -7.66 22.34
CA THR A 56 -31.30 -8.57 23.40
C THR A 56 -31.48 -8.00 24.81
N GLU A 57 -32.53 -7.20 25.06
CA GLU A 57 -32.92 -6.80 26.42
C GLU A 57 -34.19 -7.52 26.92
N GLN A 58 -34.76 -8.44 26.14
CA GLN A 58 -36.08 -9.02 26.44
C GLN A 58 -36.18 -10.54 26.25
N ALA A 59 -35.31 -11.33 26.88
CA ALA A 59 -35.63 -12.72 27.22
C ALA A 59 -34.63 -13.29 28.22
N GLY A 60 -34.93 -13.15 29.52
CA GLY A 60 -34.37 -14.05 30.51
C GLY A 60 -34.75 -15.50 30.19
N HIS A 61 -33.77 -16.41 30.28
CA HIS A 61 -33.95 -17.87 30.39
C HIS A 61 -34.14 -18.75 29.15
N ALA A 62 -33.72 -18.35 27.95
CA ALA A 62 -33.50 -19.30 26.86
C ALA A 62 -32.05 -19.21 26.37
N GLN A 63 -31.32 -20.34 26.35
CA GLN A 63 -30.01 -20.40 25.72
C GLN A 63 -30.11 -19.86 24.28
N PRO A 64 -29.09 -19.12 23.79
CA PRO A 64 -29.16 -18.49 22.48
C PRO A 64 -29.07 -19.56 21.38
N TYR A 65 -30.21 -20.15 21.02
CA TYR A 65 -30.27 -21.05 19.87
C TYR A 65 -30.15 -20.22 18.59
N ARG A 66 -29.30 -20.67 17.65
CA ARG A 66 -29.07 -19.96 16.38
C ARG A 66 -29.77 -20.71 15.25
N VAL A 67 -30.61 -20.01 14.51
CA VAL A 67 -31.30 -20.56 13.34
C VAL A 67 -30.84 -19.86 12.07
N TRP A 68 -30.42 -20.62 11.07
CA TRP A 68 -30.18 -20.09 9.72
C TRP A 68 -30.50 -21.12 8.64
N ASN A 69 -30.79 -20.64 7.43
CA ASN A 69 -31.06 -21.46 6.25
C ASN A 69 -29.88 -21.35 5.28
N ASP A 70 -29.33 -22.49 4.85
CA ASP A 70 -28.16 -22.58 3.97
C ASP A 70 -28.53 -22.81 2.48
N GLY A 71 -29.82 -22.74 2.15
CA GLY A 71 -30.36 -23.01 0.82
C GLY A 71 -30.59 -24.50 0.53
N ARG A 72 -30.21 -25.40 1.44
CA ARG A 72 -30.48 -26.84 1.39
C ARG A 72 -31.37 -27.32 2.53
N GLY A 73 -31.43 -26.56 3.62
CA GLY A 73 -32.29 -26.82 4.77
C GLY A 73 -32.21 -25.70 5.81
N THR A 74 -32.94 -25.88 6.91
CA THR A 74 -32.86 -24.99 8.08
C THR A 74 -32.03 -25.68 9.16
N ILE A 75 -31.03 -24.97 9.67
CA ILE A 75 -30.13 -25.44 10.73
C ILE A 75 -30.56 -24.76 12.03
N ILE A 76 -30.66 -25.55 13.10
CA ILE A 76 -30.97 -25.10 14.45
C ILE A 76 -29.81 -25.57 15.34
N ASP A 77 -28.99 -24.63 15.80
CA ASP A 77 -27.88 -24.87 16.72
C ASP A 77 -28.37 -24.58 18.14
N MET A 78 -28.46 -25.62 18.98
CA MET A 78 -29.03 -25.59 20.34
C MET A 78 -27.94 -25.68 21.41
#